data_AF-A0A2N6FS59-F1
#
_entry.id   AF-A0A2N6FS59-F1
#
_cell.length_a   1.000
_cell.length_b   1.000
_cell.length_c   1.000
_cell.angle_alpha   90.00
_cell.angle_beta   90.00
_cell.angle_gamma   90.00
#
_symmetry.space_group_name_H-M   'P 1'
#
loop_
_entity.id
_entity.type
_entity.pdbx_description
1 polymer ?
#
loop_
_entity_poly.entity_id
_entity_poly.type
_entity_poly.pdbx_seq_one_letter_code
_entity_poly.pdbx_strand_id
1 'polypeptide(L)'
;MKTWKETSPLAKRIIIYLGILLLMVVSVAVWLHEPQQAVEQETAVVETQDLVPPRDVILYFALAQETLLYPEIRQIDGCDNDIACVEGLVGALAEGPEAVGGLVRVMPEGVRLNGVNIEDELVTLDFNARLVNGHPGGSMSELLTVYALVDSIAANFPHLRQLQLLFDGQPRDTLKGHIDVSQPVKADFSWTRNPEEAELEMPVKGGEDG
;
A
#
# COMPACT_ATOMS: atom_id res chain seq x y z
N MET A 1 28.39 20.79 -91.35
CA MET A 1 29.13 21.94 -90.78
C MET A 1 28.13 22.96 -90.26
N LYS A 2 27.77 22.92 -88.97
CA LYS A 2 27.03 24.01 -88.31
C LYS A 2 27.23 23.92 -86.78
N THR A 3 27.96 24.92 -86.32
CA THR A 3 28.33 25.34 -84.96
C THR A 3 27.30 25.04 -83.86
N TRP A 4 27.72 24.31 -82.83
CA TRP A 4 27.01 24.28 -81.55
C TRP A 4 27.29 25.58 -80.78
N LYS A 5 26.23 26.23 -80.33
CA LYS A 5 26.24 27.50 -79.59
C LYS A 5 26.94 27.33 -78.25
N GLU A 6 28.03 28.08 -78.06
CA GLU A 6 28.62 28.38 -76.77
C GLU A 6 27.58 29.14 -75.93
N THR A 7 27.07 28.52 -74.86
CA THR A 7 26.05 29.14 -74.02
C THR A 7 26.66 30.28 -73.21
N SER A 8 26.13 31.49 -73.39
CA SER A 8 26.63 32.72 -72.79
C SER A 8 26.66 32.61 -71.25
N PRO A 9 27.57 33.32 -70.55
CA PRO A 9 27.70 33.23 -69.09
C PRO A 9 26.40 33.59 -68.34
N LEU A 10 25.51 34.37 -68.98
CA LEU A 10 24.17 34.67 -68.50
C LEU A 10 23.25 33.44 -68.53
N ALA A 11 23.30 32.63 -69.58
CA ALA A 11 22.52 31.40 -69.68
C ALA A 11 22.93 30.37 -68.61
N LYS A 12 24.23 30.28 -68.28
CA LYS A 12 24.72 29.41 -67.20
C LYS A 12 24.20 29.86 -65.82
N ARG A 13 24.16 31.18 -65.56
CA ARG A 13 23.59 31.74 -64.32
C ARG A 13 22.09 31.46 -64.23
N ILE A 14 21.35 31.63 -65.32
CA ILE A 14 19.91 31.32 -65.37
C ILE A 14 19.66 29.84 -65.05
N ILE A 15 20.47 28.92 -65.60
CA ILE A 15 20.35 27.49 -65.31
C ILE A 15 20.64 27.19 -63.82
N ILE A 16 21.64 27.86 -63.23
CA ILE A 16 21.93 27.71 -61.78
C ILE A 16 20.77 28.21 -60.93
N TYR A 17 20.21 29.39 -61.23
CA TYR A 17 19.07 29.92 -60.48
C TYR A 17 17.81 29.08 -60.64
N LEU A 18 17.56 28.52 -61.83
CA LEU A 18 16.46 27.58 -62.05
C LEU A 18 16.65 26.28 -61.25
N GLY A 19 17.89 25.79 -61.14
CA GLY A 19 18.21 24.63 -60.29
C GLY A 19 17.99 24.90 -58.80
N ILE A 20 18.39 26.07 -58.31
CA ILE A 20 18.16 26.48 -56.91
C ILE A 20 16.67 26.71 -56.64
N LEU A 21 15.94 27.33 -57.56
CA LEU A 21 14.49 27.51 -57.45
C LEU A 21 13.78 26.16 -57.41
N LEU A 22 14.18 25.21 -58.25
CA LEU A 22 13.61 23.87 -58.25
C LEU A 22 13.93 23.12 -56.93
N LEU A 23 15.15 23.24 -56.40
CA LEU A 23 15.50 22.69 -55.09
C LEU A 23 14.70 23.34 -53.96
N MET A 24 14.48 24.65 -53.98
CA MET A 24 13.64 25.37 -53.00
C MET A 24 12.19 24.92 -53.07
N VAL A 25 11.63 24.75 -54.27
CA VAL A 25 10.26 24.28 -54.45
C VAL A 25 10.12 22.82 -54.00
N VAL A 26 11.11 21.96 -54.29
CA VAL A 26 11.10 20.56 -53.82
C VAL A 26 11.24 20.50 -52.29
N SER A 27 12.10 21.32 -51.69
CA SER A 27 12.26 21.33 -50.22
C SER A 27 11.03 21.89 -49.51
N VAL A 28 10.38 22.93 -50.05
CA VAL A 28 9.08 23.41 -49.54
C VAL A 28 7.99 22.37 -49.77
N ALA A 29 7.97 21.69 -50.92
CA ALA A 29 7.01 20.62 -51.15
C ALA A 29 7.21 19.45 -50.18
N VAL A 30 8.46 19.08 -49.86
CA VAL A 30 8.78 18.05 -48.84
C VAL A 30 8.38 18.51 -47.43
N TRP A 31 8.54 19.79 -47.11
CA TRP A 31 8.10 20.37 -45.83
C TRP A 31 6.56 20.48 -45.75
N LEU A 32 5.88 20.73 -46.87
CA LEU A 32 4.42 20.70 -46.98
C LEU A 32 3.86 19.27 -47.06
N HIS A 33 4.70 18.29 -47.40
CA HIS A 33 4.39 16.86 -47.41
C HIS A 33 5.03 16.13 -46.24
N GLU A 34 5.55 16.84 -45.22
CA GLU A 34 5.89 16.21 -43.96
C GLU A 34 4.61 15.50 -43.54
N PRO A 35 4.58 14.15 -43.60
CA PRO A 35 3.42 13.45 -43.12
C PRO A 35 3.30 13.95 -41.69
N GLN A 36 2.11 14.39 -41.30
CA GLN A 36 1.81 14.39 -39.88
C GLN A 36 2.16 12.97 -39.46
N GLN A 37 3.36 12.79 -38.90
CA GLN A 37 3.56 11.84 -37.85
C GLN A 37 2.52 12.35 -36.86
N ALA A 38 1.32 11.80 -37.01
CA ALA A 38 0.44 11.59 -35.91
C ALA A 38 1.43 11.13 -34.86
N VAL A 39 1.70 12.04 -33.92
CA VAL A 39 2.06 11.62 -32.60
C VAL A 39 0.92 10.68 -32.30
N GLU A 40 1.16 9.42 -32.60
CA GLU A 40 0.44 8.29 -32.07
C GLU A 40 0.79 8.45 -30.61
N GLN A 41 0.05 9.36 -29.97
CA GLN A 41 -0.52 9.11 -28.69
C GLN A 41 -1.16 7.74 -28.88
N GLU A 42 -0.34 6.71 -28.73
CA GLU A 42 -0.51 5.79 -27.63
C GLU A 42 -0.91 6.66 -26.43
N THR A 43 -2.18 7.06 -26.43
CA THR A 43 -3.01 6.88 -25.25
C THR A 43 -2.67 5.47 -24.82
N ALA A 44 -1.62 5.37 -23.99
CA ALA A 44 -1.75 4.67 -22.75
C ALA A 44 -3.16 5.05 -22.30
N VAL A 45 -4.09 4.15 -22.61
CA VAL A 45 -5.17 3.87 -21.71
C VAL A 45 -4.41 3.62 -20.41
N VAL A 46 -4.18 4.69 -19.66
CA VAL A 46 -4.15 4.59 -18.21
C VAL A 46 -5.54 4.02 -18.00
N GLU A 47 -5.58 2.70 -17.95
CA GLU A 47 -6.59 1.97 -17.25
C GLU A 47 -6.60 2.69 -15.92
N THR A 48 -7.55 3.62 -15.77
CA THR A 48 -8.03 3.99 -14.46
C THR A 48 -8.64 2.70 -13.95
N GLN A 49 -7.77 1.76 -13.55
CA GLN A 49 -8.09 0.76 -12.57
C GLN A 49 -8.82 1.55 -11.50
N ASP A 50 -10.00 1.09 -11.13
CA ASP A 50 -10.79 1.69 -10.07
C ASP A 50 -9.90 1.77 -8.82
N LEU A 51 -9.15 2.88 -8.69
CA LEU A 51 -8.20 3.08 -7.61
C LEU A 51 -9.06 3.35 -6.39
N VAL A 52 -9.34 2.30 -5.63
CA VAL A 52 -10.01 2.45 -4.35
C VAL A 52 -9.12 3.38 -3.53
N PRO A 53 -9.66 4.52 -3.05
CA PRO A 53 -8.85 5.50 -2.36
C PRO A 53 -8.25 4.89 -1.09
N PRO A 54 -7.03 5.30 -0.70
CA PRO A 54 -6.46 4.87 0.56
C PRO A 54 -7.36 5.30 1.72
N ARG A 55 -7.28 4.57 2.83
CA ARG A 55 -8.11 4.81 4.00
C ARG A 55 -7.29 4.80 5.27
N ASP A 56 -7.72 5.62 6.23
CA ASP A 56 -7.15 5.61 7.56
C ASP A 56 -7.81 4.50 8.38
N VAL A 57 -7.00 3.77 9.13
CA VAL A 57 -7.42 2.71 10.05
C VAL A 57 -6.77 2.91 11.42
N ILE A 58 -7.46 2.45 12.45
CA ILE A 58 -6.95 2.43 13.83
C ILE A 58 -6.29 1.08 14.10
N LEU A 59 -5.01 1.08 14.42
CA LEU A 59 -4.23 -0.11 14.77
C LEU A 59 -3.82 -0.03 16.24
N TYR A 60 -4.02 -1.11 16.99
CA TYR A 60 -3.65 -1.17 18.40
C TYR A 60 -2.31 -1.87 18.60
N PHE A 61 -1.35 -1.18 19.21
CA PHE A 61 -0.03 -1.72 19.56
C PHE A 61 0.22 -1.66 21.07
N ALA A 62 1.11 -2.50 21.58
CA ALA A 62 1.51 -2.43 22.98
C ALA A 62 2.49 -1.26 23.20
N LEU A 63 2.44 -0.63 24.38
CA LEU A 63 3.44 0.34 24.81
C LEU A 63 4.45 -0.35 25.76
N ALA A 64 5.75 -0.09 25.58
CA ALA A 64 6.78 -0.73 26.39
C ALA A 64 6.57 -0.48 27.88
N GLN A 65 6.62 -1.55 28.69
CA GLN A 65 6.43 -1.54 30.15
C GLN A 65 4.98 -1.28 30.62
N GLU A 66 4.03 -1.18 29.70
CA GLU A 66 2.62 -1.06 30.01
C GLU A 66 1.85 -2.36 29.73
N THR A 67 0.61 -2.42 30.23
CA THR A 67 -0.27 -3.59 30.10
C THR A 67 -1.49 -3.30 29.23
N LEU A 68 -1.42 -2.25 28.41
CA LEU A 68 -2.53 -1.79 27.59
C LEU A 68 -2.07 -1.52 26.17
N LEU A 69 -3.05 -1.50 25.28
CA LEU A 69 -2.90 -1.21 23.86
C LEU A 69 -3.17 0.26 23.59
N TYR A 70 -2.32 0.84 22.77
CA TYR A 70 -2.40 2.23 22.34
C TYR A 70 -2.73 2.28 20.85
N PRO A 71 -3.68 3.14 20.45
CA PRO A 71 -4.06 3.30 19.07
C PRO A 71 -3.00 4.07 18.30
N GLU A 72 -2.78 3.64 17.06
CA GLU A 72 -2.04 4.32 16.03
C GLU A 72 -2.93 4.44 14.80
N ILE A 73 -3.12 5.66 14.29
CA ILE A 73 -3.83 5.86 13.02
C ILE A 73 -2.84 5.63 11.89
N ARG A 74 -3.17 4.72 10.99
CA ARG A 74 -2.35 4.40 9.82
C ARG A 74 -3.16 4.45 8.55
N GLN A 75 -2.57 4.99 7.48
CA GLN A 75 -3.13 4.89 6.15
C GLN A 75 -2.77 3.54 5.52
N ILE A 76 -3.76 2.81 5.04
CA ILE A 76 -3.59 1.60 4.23
C ILE A 76 -4.14 1.82 2.83
N ASP A 77 -3.72 0.97 1.89
CA ASP A 77 -4.27 0.96 0.54
C ASP A 77 -5.79 0.74 0.56
N GLY A 78 -6.46 1.29 -0.44
CA GLY A 78 -7.90 1.09 -0.62
C GLY A 78 -8.24 -0.36 -0.92
N CYS A 79 -9.39 -0.80 -0.42
CA CYS A 79 -9.87 -2.17 -0.50
C CYS A 79 -11.35 -2.19 -0.90
N ASP A 80 -11.72 -3.16 -1.73
CA ASP A 80 -13.03 -3.27 -2.38
C ASP A 80 -14.09 -4.00 -1.54
N ASN A 81 -13.66 -4.80 -0.57
CA ASN A 81 -14.52 -5.57 0.33
C ASN A 81 -13.87 -5.79 1.70
N ASP A 82 -14.66 -6.22 2.69
CA ASP A 82 -14.21 -6.40 4.07
C ASP A 82 -13.03 -7.40 4.21
N ILE A 83 -13.00 -8.48 3.41
CA ILE A 83 -11.91 -9.46 3.46
C ILE A 83 -10.59 -8.78 3.05
N ALA A 84 -10.57 -8.11 1.90
CA ALA A 84 -9.40 -7.38 1.43
C ALA A 84 -8.97 -6.28 2.40
N CYS A 85 -9.92 -5.58 3.02
CA CYS A 85 -9.61 -4.55 4.00
C CYS A 85 -9.02 -5.13 5.31
N VAL A 86 -9.54 -6.26 5.78
CA VAL A 86 -9.01 -6.96 6.95
C VAL A 86 -7.61 -7.50 6.66
N GLU A 87 -7.35 -8.03 5.47
CA GLU A 87 -6.02 -8.45 5.04
C GLU A 87 -5.00 -7.29 5.11
N GLY A 88 -5.35 -6.12 4.56
CA GLY A 88 -4.51 -4.93 4.62
C GLY A 88 -4.27 -4.43 6.05
N LEU A 89 -5.31 -4.39 6.88
CA LEU A 89 -5.23 -3.99 8.29
C LEU A 89 -4.31 -4.93 9.09
N VAL A 90 -4.49 -6.25 8.94
CA VAL A 90 -3.69 -7.25 9.66
C VAL A 90 -2.25 -7.25 9.15
N GLY A 91 -2.04 -7.02 7.84
CA GLY A 91 -0.72 -6.80 7.25
C GLY A 91 0.00 -5.63 7.92
N ALA A 92 -0.66 -4.47 8.03
CA ALA A 92 -0.11 -3.30 8.70
C ALA A 92 0.21 -3.55 10.19
N LEU A 93 -0.66 -4.28 10.92
CA LEU A 93 -0.33 -4.71 12.30
C LEU A 93 0.92 -5.59 12.36
N ALA A 94 1.11 -6.48 11.39
CA ALA A 94 2.24 -7.41 11.36
C ALA A 94 3.57 -6.71 11.06
N GLU A 95 3.55 -5.60 10.32
CA GLU A 95 4.73 -4.74 10.10
C GLU A 95 5.19 -4.08 11.41
N GLY A 96 4.24 -3.76 12.29
CA GLY A 96 4.47 -3.14 13.59
C GLY A 96 4.12 -1.64 13.60
N PRO A 97 4.38 -0.95 14.72
CA PRO A 97 4.11 0.48 14.86
C PRO A 97 5.07 1.32 14.01
N GLU A 98 4.57 2.40 13.42
CA GLU A 98 5.36 3.43 12.72
C GLU A 98 5.51 4.68 13.58
N ALA A 99 4.54 4.93 14.47
CA ALA A 99 4.55 6.10 15.32
C ALA A 99 5.71 6.09 16.32
N VAL A 100 6.33 7.26 16.47
CA VAL A 100 7.38 7.48 17.45
C VAL A 100 6.75 7.66 18.82
N GLY A 101 6.96 6.72 19.74
CA GLY A 101 6.39 6.85 21.10
C GLY A 101 6.61 5.68 22.04
N GLY A 102 7.55 4.77 21.73
CA GLY A 102 7.79 3.58 22.55
C GLY A 102 6.80 2.44 22.33
N LEU A 103 5.89 2.56 21.34
CA LEU A 103 5.06 1.47 20.87
C LEU A 103 5.94 0.32 20.37
N VAL A 104 5.51 -0.90 20.65
CA VAL A 104 6.22 -2.13 20.28
C VAL A 104 5.30 -3.08 19.53
N ARG A 105 5.92 -3.93 18.71
CA ARG A 105 5.23 -4.99 17.98
C ARG A 105 4.45 -5.90 18.92
N VAL A 106 3.21 -6.20 18.53
CA VAL A 106 2.34 -7.21 19.16
C VAL A 106 2.50 -8.58 18.50
N MET A 107 3.04 -8.63 17.27
CA MET A 107 3.32 -9.88 16.56
C MET A 107 4.81 -10.05 16.30
N PRO A 108 5.33 -11.30 16.29
CA PRO A 108 6.70 -11.57 15.89
C PRO A 108 7.00 -11.15 14.46
N GLU A 109 8.25 -10.78 14.18
CA GLU A 109 8.71 -10.60 12.81
C GLU A 109 8.60 -11.89 12.00
N GLY A 110 8.22 -11.74 10.73
CA GLY A 110 8.03 -12.84 9.77
C GLY A 110 6.71 -13.60 9.91
N VAL A 111 5.76 -13.09 10.70
CA VAL A 111 4.38 -13.57 10.67
C VAL A 111 3.80 -13.30 9.28
N ARG A 112 3.07 -14.28 8.76
CA ARG A 112 2.36 -14.19 7.48
C ARG A 112 0.91 -14.62 7.69
N LEU A 113 -0.01 -13.80 7.23
CA LEU A 113 -1.41 -14.14 7.09
C LEU A 113 -1.57 -15.04 5.85
N ASN A 114 -2.14 -16.22 6.05
CA ASN A 114 -2.43 -17.20 5.01
C ASN A 114 -3.79 -16.96 4.37
N GLY A 115 -4.76 -16.44 5.13
CA GLY A 115 -6.08 -16.11 4.62
C GLY A 115 -7.02 -15.56 5.69
N VAL A 116 -8.12 -14.98 5.21
CA VAL A 116 -9.19 -14.39 6.01
C VAL A 116 -10.53 -15.01 5.56
N ASN A 117 -11.37 -15.37 6.53
CA ASN A 117 -12.76 -15.75 6.28
C ASN A 117 -13.69 -14.94 7.20
N ILE A 118 -14.82 -14.49 6.67
CA ILE A 118 -15.79 -13.68 7.41
C ILE A 118 -17.17 -14.35 7.34
N GLU A 119 -17.74 -14.64 8.49
CA GLU A 119 -19.08 -15.23 8.64
C GLU A 119 -19.83 -14.47 9.74
N ASP A 120 -20.88 -13.73 9.36
CA ASP A 120 -21.64 -12.84 10.27
C ASP A 120 -20.73 -11.84 11.02
N GLU A 121 -20.56 -12.01 12.33
CA GLU A 121 -19.70 -11.17 13.18
C GLU A 121 -18.29 -11.75 13.36
N LEU A 122 -18.04 -12.96 12.86
CA LEU A 122 -16.82 -13.73 13.07
C LEU A 122 -15.82 -13.54 11.94
N VAL A 123 -14.63 -13.10 12.30
CA VAL A 123 -13.45 -13.11 11.44
C VAL A 123 -12.57 -14.28 11.84
N THR A 124 -12.23 -15.13 10.88
CA THR A 124 -11.24 -16.20 11.07
C THR A 124 -9.96 -15.83 10.34
N LEU A 125 -8.85 -15.74 11.07
CA LEU A 125 -7.52 -15.44 10.53
C LEU A 125 -6.64 -16.69 10.60
N ASP A 126 -6.13 -17.13 9.45
CA ASP A 126 -5.12 -18.20 9.40
C ASP A 126 -3.73 -17.60 9.29
N PHE A 127 -2.85 -17.92 10.23
CA PHE A 127 -1.45 -17.48 10.23
C PHE A 127 -0.49 -18.65 10.03
N ASN A 128 0.71 -18.36 9.54
CA ASN A 128 1.79 -19.33 9.59
C ASN A 128 2.20 -19.65 11.06
N ALA A 129 2.86 -20.80 11.28
CA ALA A 129 3.38 -21.18 12.59
C ALA A 129 4.36 -20.17 13.25
N ARG A 130 4.81 -19.12 12.53
CA ARG A 130 5.69 -18.08 13.07
C ARG A 130 5.02 -17.29 14.17
N LEU A 131 3.70 -17.07 14.10
CA LEU A 131 2.95 -16.34 15.13
C LEU A 131 3.10 -17.00 16.50
N VAL A 132 3.14 -18.33 16.55
CA VAL A 132 3.35 -19.12 17.78
C VAL A 132 4.84 -19.25 18.10
N ASN A 133 5.63 -19.79 17.16
CA ASN A 133 7.02 -20.16 17.43
C ASN A 133 7.90 -18.95 17.73
N GLY A 134 7.59 -17.80 17.11
CA GLY A 134 8.27 -16.53 17.32
C GLY A 134 7.76 -15.70 18.48
N HIS A 135 6.61 -16.03 19.07
CA HIS A 135 6.03 -15.25 20.15
C HIS A 135 6.96 -15.24 21.37
N PRO A 136 7.17 -14.08 22.05
CA PRO A 136 7.93 -14.05 23.31
C PRO A 136 7.25 -14.88 24.41
N GLY A 137 5.94 -15.10 24.30
CA GLY A 137 5.13 -15.83 25.28
C GLY A 137 4.80 -14.96 26.49
N GLY A 138 4.28 -15.59 27.54
CA GLY A 138 3.85 -14.91 28.75
C GLY A 138 2.42 -14.39 28.65
N SER A 139 1.66 -14.51 29.74
CA SER A 139 0.21 -14.32 29.72
C SER A 139 -0.21 -12.95 29.23
N MET A 140 0.45 -11.88 29.70
CA MET A 140 0.13 -10.51 29.26
C MET A 140 0.46 -10.27 27.80
N SER A 141 1.64 -10.72 27.34
CA SER A 141 2.02 -10.53 25.93
C SER A 141 1.08 -11.29 25.00
N GLU A 142 0.71 -12.53 25.34
CA GLU A 142 -0.24 -13.32 24.52
C GLU A 142 -1.62 -12.67 24.48
N LEU A 143 -2.08 -12.13 25.61
CA LEU A 143 -3.34 -11.40 25.73
C LEU A 143 -3.36 -10.16 24.83
N LEU A 144 -2.32 -9.33 24.92
CA LEU A 144 -2.20 -8.10 24.13
C LEU A 144 -2.12 -8.40 22.63
N THR A 145 -1.48 -9.51 22.22
CA THR A 145 -1.45 -9.93 20.81
C THR A 145 -2.84 -10.22 20.26
N VAL A 146 -3.65 -10.99 21.01
CA VAL A 146 -4.99 -11.37 20.58
C VAL A 146 -5.91 -10.15 20.55
N TYR A 147 -5.90 -9.32 21.60
CA TYR A 147 -6.74 -8.11 21.64
C TYR A 147 -6.31 -7.05 20.63
N ALA A 148 -5.01 -6.90 20.35
CA ALA A 148 -4.55 -6.02 19.28
C ALA A 148 -5.16 -6.40 17.93
N LEU A 149 -5.30 -7.70 17.64
CA LEU A 149 -5.95 -8.16 16.41
C LEU A 149 -7.46 -7.86 16.43
N VAL A 150 -8.20 -8.40 17.40
CA VAL A 150 -9.67 -8.31 17.39
C VAL A 150 -10.17 -6.89 17.59
N ASP A 151 -9.52 -6.09 18.43
CA ASP A 151 -9.95 -4.72 18.71
C ASP A 151 -9.60 -3.77 17.56
N SER A 152 -8.49 -3.98 16.86
CA SER A 152 -8.20 -3.22 15.63
C SER A 152 -9.22 -3.54 14.55
N ILE A 153 -9.59 -4.81 14.37
CA ILE A 153 -10.66 -5.18 13.44
C ILE A 153 -11.98 -4.52 13.85
N ALA A 154 -12.40 -4.67 15.11
CA ALA A 154 -13.69 -4.16 15.57
C ALA A 154 -13.77 -2.62 15.58
N ALA A 155 -12.66 -1.91 15.78
CA ALA A 155 -12.62 -0.45 15.71
C ALA A 155 -12.85 0.07 14.28
N ASN A 156 -12.44 -0.68 13.27
CA ASN A 156 -12.58 -0.29 11.86
C ASN A 156 -13.81 -0.91 11.18
N PHE A 157 -14.30 -2.03 11.70
CA PHE A 157 -15.46 -2.78 11.20
C PHE A 157 -16.40 -3.10 12.38
N PRO A 158 -17.33 -2.20 12.76
CA PRO A 158 -18.15 -2.36 13.95
C PRO A 158 -19.06 -3.60 13.97
N HIS A 159 -19.33 -4.21 12.81
CA HIS A 159 -20.06 -5.47 12.67
C HIS A 159 -19.19 -6.72 12.87
N LEU A 160 -17.86 -6.60 12.81
CA LEU A 160 -16.90 -7.70 13.00
C LEU A 160 -16.37 -7.65 14.42
N ARG A 161 -16.93 -8.48 15.32
CA ARG A 161 -16.68 -8.38 16.77
C ARG A 161 -16.11 -9.65 17.40
N GLN A 162 -15.90 -10.70 16.61
CA GLN A 162 -15.36 -11.97 17.07
C GLN A 162 -14.18 -12.39 16.19
N LEU A 163 -13.15 -12.97 16.79
CA LEU A 163 -11.93 -13.42 16.13
C LEU A 163 -11.66 -14.88 16.46
N GLN A 164 -11.57 -15.73 15.44
CA GLN A 164 -11.00 -17.08 15.56
C GLN A 164 -9.61 -17.10 14.92
N LEU A 165 -8.63 -17.66 15.62
CA LEU A 165 -7.28 -17.85 15.10
C LEU A 165 -7.10 -19.29 14.62
N LEU A 166 -6.50 -19.43 13.45
CA LEU A 166 -5.99 -20.68 12.89
C LEU A 166 -4.48 -20.56 12.65
N PHE A 167 -3.82 -21.71 12.67
CA PHE A 167 -2.38 -21.82 12.50
C PHE A 167 -2.10 -22.91 11.47
N ASP A 168 -1.66 -22.51 10.28
CA ASP A 168 -1.53 -23.38 9.11
C ASP A 168 -2.81 -24.20 8.87
N GLY A 169 -3.96 -23.52 8.95
CA GLY A 169 -5.30 -24.06 8.73
C GLY A 169 -5.86 -24.89 9.89
N GLN A 170 -5.18 -24.98 11.03
CA GLN A 170 -5.62 -25.78 12.18
C GLN A 170 -5.91 -24.91 13.42
N PRO A 171 -6.97 -25.19 14.17
CA PRO A 171 -7.21 -24.53 15.45
C PRO A 171 -6.18 -24.99 16.50
N ARG A 172 -6.02 -24.21 17.57
CA ARG A 172 -5.18 -24.54 18.72
C ARG A 172 -5.88 -24.16 20.01
N ASP A 173 -5.51 -24.84 21.09
CA ASP A 173 -6.05 -24.52 22.42
C ASP A 173 -5.55 -23.19 22.93
N THR A 174 -4.27 -22.88 22.70
CA THR A 174 -3.64 -21.64 23.17
C THR A 174 -2.71 -21.05 22.13
N LEU A 175 -2.44 -19.74 22.24
CA LEU A 175 -1.43 -19.08 21.41
C LEU A 175 -0.02 -19.61 21.73
N LYS A 176 0.43 -19.51 22.99
CA LYS A 176 1.70 -20.09 23.44
C LYS A 176 1.67 -20.63 24.88
N GLY A 177 0.47 -20.91 25.39
CA GLY A 177 0.26 -21.63 26.64
C GLY A 177 -0.54 -20.88 27.70
N HIS A 178 -0.95 -19.62 27.46
CA HIS A 178 -1.64 -18.82 28.47
C HIS A 178 -3.04 -18.36 28.09
N ILE A 179 -3.22 -17.83 26.88
CA ILE A 179 -4.56 -17.42 26.40
C ILE A 179 -5.23 -18.57 25.65
N ASP A 180 -6.48 -18.85 25.98
CA ASP A 180 -7.32 -19.79 25.25
C ASP A 180 -7.76 -19.17 23.92
N VAL A 181 -7.45 -19.85 22.81
CA VAL A 181 -7.85 -19.47 21.44
C VAL A 181 -8.57 -20.62 20.74
N SER A 182 -9.02 -21.62 21.50
CA SER A 182 -9.81 -22.75 20.99
C SER A 182 -11.20 -22.34 20.52
N GLN A 183 -11.68 -21.19 20.96
CA GLN A 183 -12.97 -20.60 20.64
C GLN A 183 -12.80 -19.15 20.19
N PRO A 184 -13.78 -18.58 19.48
CA PRO A 184 -13.74 -17.18 19.07
C PRO A 184 -13.61 -16.22 20.27
N VAL A 185 -12.68 -15.29 20.15
CA VAL A 185 -12.43 -14.22 21.12
C VAL A 185 -13.22 -12.99 20.71
N LYS A 186 -13.96 -12.39 21.65
CA LYS A 186 -14.73 -11.17 21.40
C LYS A 186 -13.85 -9.94 21.58
N ALA A 187 -14.11 -8.89 20.81
CA ALA A 187 -13.51 -7.58 21.03
C ALA A 187 -13.81 -7.08 22.46
N ASP A 188 -12.79 -6.55 23.12
CA ASP A 188 -12.86 -6.02 24.48
C ASP A 188 -11.93 -4.79 24.62
N PHE A 189 -12.50 -3.62 24.34
CA PHE A 189 -11.79 -2.34 24.42
C PHE A 189 -11.40 -1.92 25.85
N SER A 190 -11.62 -2.75 26.89
CA SER A 190 -11.03 -2.48 28.21
C SER A 190 -9.50 -2.63 28.23
N TRP A 191 -8.93 -3.30 27.22
CA TRP A 191 -7.48 -3.42 27.02
C TRP A 191 -6.88 -2.29 26.18
N THR A 192 -7.70 -1.38 25.66
CA THR A 192 -7.25 -0.31 24.76
C THR A 192 -7.38 1.07 25.39
N ARG A 193 -6.54 2.00 24.93
CA ARG A 193 -6.69 3.43 25.17
C ARG A 193 -7.53 4.08 24.08
N ASN A 194 -8.31 5.08 24.48
CA ASN A 194 -9.06 5.90 23.54
C ASN A 194 -8.08 6.68 22.64
N PRO A 195 -8.25 6.68 21.31
CA PRO A 195 -7.46 7.49 20.39
C PRO A 195 -7.27 8.95 20.79
N GLU A 196 -8.33 9.61 21.29
CA GLU A 196 -8.28 11.02 21.69
C GLU A 196 -7.46 11.24 22.97
N GLU A 197 -7.44 10.26 23.87
CA GLU A 197 -6.69 10.33 25.14
C GLU A 197 -5.22 9.93 24.93
N ALA A 198 -4.96 8.98 24.03
CA ALA A 198 -3.62 8.49 23.74
C ALA A 198 -2.70 9.59 23.17
N GLU A 199 -3.22 10.46 22.30
CA GLU A 199 -2.46 11.57 21.73
C GLU A 199 -1.96 12.57 22.79
N LEU A 200 -2.65 12.66 23.94
CA LEU A 200 -2.28 13.54 25.06
C LEU A 200 -1.28 12.88 26.02
N GLU A 201 -1.24 11.54 26.08
CA GLU A 201 -0.44 10.77 27.04
C GLU A 201 0.89 10.26 26.47
N MET A 202 1.04 10.20 25.14
CA MET A 202 2.28 9.75 24.51
C MET A 202 3.44 10.72 24.86
N PRO A 203 4.62 10.21 25.27
CA PRO A 203 5.75 11.06 25.58
C PRO A 203 6.18 11.84 24.33
N VAL A 204 5.96 13.16 24.35
CA VAL A 204 6.42 14.08 23.31
C VAL A 204 7.92 13.91 23.14
N LYS A 205 8.37 13.69 21.90
CA LYS A 205 9.78 13.62 21.52
C LYS A 205 10.53 14.78 22.19
N GLY A 206 11.47 14.45 23.09
CA GLY A 206 12.39 15.44 23.62
C GLY A 206 13.12 16.09 22.46
N GLY A 207 12.97 17.42 22.33
CA GLY A 207 13.73 18.21 21.37
C GLY A 207 15.22 17.99 21.62
N GLU A 208 15.94 17.60 20.58
CA GLU A 208 17.39 17.72 20.52
C GLU A 208 17.73 19.21 20.45
N ASP A 209 17.90 19.80 21.63
CA ASP A 209 18.62 21.04 21.83
C ASP A 209 20.04 20.66 22.29
N GLY A 210 20.96 20.48 21.34
CA GLY A 210 22.37 20.17 21.59
C GLY A 210 23.27 20.41 20.40
#